data_AF-A0A329K4D7-F1
#
_entry.id   AF-A0A329K4D7-F1
#
_cell.length_a   1.000
_cell.length_b   1.000
_cell.length_c   1.000
_cell.angle_alpha   90.00
_cell.angle_beta   90.00
_cell.angle_gamma   90.00
#
_symmetry.space_group_name_H-M   'P 1'
#
loop_
_entity.id
_entity.type
_entity.pdbx_description
1 polymer ?
#
loop_
_entity_poly.entity_id
_entity_poly.type
_entity_poly.pdbx_seq_one_letter_code
_entity_poly.pdbx_strand_id
1 'polypeptide(L)'
;MRGQGHQTFVDELARFAAGQVDPRLAAIAQRTAAPLRVVVGGRRGVGCRTVRRALDGAGRAAGIAVVDPKADGEADVVVHVLAEVVKPEDTQAIGQAAAAGRPVLAVLNKADLAGSLSGRGDGPAAAARARCTELSARVGVPMEPMTGLLALTALDDLDSTLWTALSALAADPGATACFEGSFAGFLAADVPVPPDVRHRLLETLDLFGTALAVAAFRQGRTPAQVLTLLHRMSGVDG
;
A
#
# COMPACT_ATOMS: atom_id res chain seq x y z
N MET A 1 10.88 -3.97 -15.63
CA MET A 1 12.18 -4.45 -15.12
C MET A 1 12.18 -4.24 -13.62
N ARG A 2 12.11 -5.32 -12.83
CA ARG A 2 11.93 -5.30 -11.37
C ARG A 2 13.27 -4.94 -10.70
N GLY A 3 13.25 -4.29 -9.52
CA GLY A 3 14.37 -3.55 -8.89
C GLY A 3 15.79 -4.16 -8.86
N GLN A 4 15.95 -5.46 -9.11
CA GLN A 4 17.26 -6.11 -9.32
C GLN A 4 18.13 -5.43 -10.39
N GLY A 5 17.55 -5.01 -11.52
CA GLY A 5 18.35 -4.42 -12.60
C GLY A 5 18.99 -3.08 -12.23
N HIS A 6 18.29 -2.26 -11.43
CA HIS A 6 18.82 -1.00 -10.94
C HIS A 6 19.93 -1.24 -9.92
N GLN A 7 19.72 -2.17 -8.97
CA GLN A 7 20.73 -2.50 -7.98
C GLN A 7 22.00 -3.05 -8.62
N THR A 8 21.89 -3.98 -9.58
CA THR A 8 23.05 -4.48 -10.33
C THR A 8 23.81 -3.35 -11.02
N PHE A 9 23.10 -2.39 -11.64
CA PHE A 9 23.75 -1.26 -12.30
C PHE A 9 24.47 -0.35 -11.30
N VAL A 10 23.83 -0.03 -10.17
CA VAL A 10 24.41 0.81 -9.11
C VAL A 10 25.66 0.16 -8.53
N ASP A 11 25.62 -1.14 -8.23
CA ASP A 11 26.74 -1.89 -7.68
C ASP A 11 27.92 -1.92 -8.67
N GLU A 12 27.65 -2.16 -9.95
CA GLU A 12 28.66 -2.16 -11.01
C GLU A 12 29.26 -0.77 -11.25
N LEU A 13 28.44 0.29 -11.23
CA LEU A 13 28.90 1.67 -11.37
C LEU A 13 29.77 2.08 -10.17
N ALA A 14 29.40 1.69 -8.96
CA ALA A 14 30.19 1.94 -7.76
C ALA A 14 31.55 1.21 -7.83
N ARG A 15 31.55 -0.06 -8.24
CA ARG A 15 32.77 -0.86 -8.45
C ARG A 15 33.67 -0.23 -9.51
N PHE A 16 33.10 0.23 -10.62
CA PHE A 16 33.83 0.91 -11.68
C PHE A 16 34.42 2.24 -11.18
N ALA A 17 33.64 3.05 -10.47
CA ALA A 17 34.09 4.34 -9.93
C ALA A 17 35.23 4.18 -8.91
N ALA A 18 35.18 3.15 -8.06
CA ALA A 18 36.24 2.87 -7.09
C ALA A 18 37.60 2.52 -7.74
N GLY A 19 37.58 2.01 -8.98
CA GLY A 19 38.78 1.70 -9.75
C GLY A 19 39.39 2.91 -10.49
N GLN A 20 38.79 4.09 -10.38
CA GLN A 20 39.20 5.29 -11.10
C GLN A 20 39.53 6.43 -10.13
N VAL A 21 40.48 7.28 -10.50
CA VAL A 21 40.89 8.44 -9.68
C VAL A 21 40.04 9.69 -9.99
N ASP A 22 39.04 9.59 -10.87
CA ASP A 22 38.20 10.74 -11.26
C ASP A 22 37.09 11.03 -10.22
N PRO A 23 37.17 12.15 -9.48
CA PRO A 23 36.16 12.52 -8.48
C PRO A 23 34.78 12.78 -9.10
N ARG A 24 34.70 13.13 -10.39
CA ARG A 24 33.40 13.32 -11.08
C ARG A 24 32.67 11.99 -11.25
N LEU A 25 33.41 10.92 -11.51
CA LEU A 25 32.85 9.58 -11.64
C LEU A 25 32.34 9.08 -10.29
N ALA A 26 33.09 9.31 -9.21
CA ALA A 26 32.63 9.02 -7.85
C ALA A 26 31.35 9.79 -7.50
N ALA A 27 31.27 11.09 -7.86
CA ALA A 27 30.07 11.89 -7.64
C ALA A 27 28.86 11.40 -8.46
N ILE A 28 29.07 10.94 -9.70
CA ILE A 28 28.00 10.34 -10.52
C ILE A 28 27.52 9.03 -9.90
N ALA A 29 28.44 8.15 -9.49
CA ALA A 29 28.10 6.89 -8.84
C ALA A 29 27.28 7.13 -7.56
N GLN A 30 27.70 8.07 -6.71
CA GLN A 30 26.97 8.44 -5.49
C GLN A 30 25.57 8.97 -5.78
N ARG A 31 25.42 9.91 -6.72
CA ARG A 31 24.08 10.43 -7.08
C ARG A 31 23.18 9.36 -7.68
N THR A 32 23.75 8.42 -8.43
CA THR A 32 22.99 7.35 -9.07
C THR A 32 22.57 6.26 -8.09
N ALA A 33 23.37 6.06 -7.03
CA ALA A 33 23.05 5.17 -5.91
C ALA A 33 22.10 5.80 -4.89
N ALA A 34 21.88 7.12 -4.95
CA ALA A 34 21.01 7.81 -4.02
C ALA A 34 19.55 7.36 -4.23
N PRO A 35 18.81 7.09 -3.14
CA PRO A 35 17.42 6.65 -3.26
C PRO A 35 16.54 7.76 -3.82
N LEU A 36 15.51 7.37 -4.57
CA LEU A 36 14.47 8.28 -5.05
C LEU A 36 13.70 8.84 -3.86
N ARG A 37 13.74 10.16 -3.68
CA ARG A 37 13.16 10.86 -2.54
C ARG A 37 11.70 11.17 -2.83
N VAL A 38 10.81 10.55 -2.06
CA VAL A 38 9.36 10.65 -2.27
C VAL A 38 8.72 11.38 -1.10
N VAL A 39 7.89 12.37 -1.40
CA VAL A 39 6.98 12.95 -0.40
C VAL A 39 5.58 12.37 -0.58
N VAL A 40 4.93 12.01 0.53
CA VAL A 40 3.54 11.53 0.53
C VAL A 40 2.62 12.62 1.07
N GLY A 41 1.72 13.11 0.22
CA GLY A 41 0.73 14.14 0.53
C GLY A 41 -0.71 13.66 0.33
N GLY A 42 -1.68 14.47 0.71
CA GLY A 42 -3.11 14.19 0.52
C GLY A 42 -3.99 14.82 1.59
N ARG A 43 -5.30 14.74 1.40
CA ARG A 43 -6.27 15.30 2.35
C ARG A 43 -6.29 14.54 3.69
N ARG A 44 -6.77 15.18 4.74
CA ARG A 44 -7.00 14.49 6.03
C ARG A 44 -7.98 13.33 5.83
N GLY A 45 -7.64 12.16 6.38
CA GLY A 45 -8.51 10.97 6.38
C GLY A 45 -8.36 10.01 5.18
N VAL A 46 -7.56 10.36 4.17
CA VAL A 46 -7.30 9.49 3.00
C VAL A 46 -6.25 8.40 3.29
N GLY A 47 -5.58 8.45 4.45
CA GLY A 47 -4.62 7.43 4.87
C GLY A 47 -3.15 7.74 4.53
N CYS A 48 -2.77 9.01 4.35
CA CYS A 48 -1.38 9.38 4.02
C CYS A 48 -0.34 8.77 4.97
N ARG A 49 -0.62 8.71 6.30
CA ARG A 49 0.31 8.09 7.27
C ARG A 49 0.54 6.60 6.99
N THR A 50 -0.53 5.88 6.63
CA THR A 50 -0.48 4.46 6.31
C THR A 50 0.31 4.23 5.02
N VAL A 51 0.00 4.99 3.97
CA VAL A 51 0.73 4.93 2.69
C VAL A 51 2.21 5.28 2.88
N ARG A 52 2.51 6.32 3.66
CA ARG A 52 3.89 6.73 3.97
C ARG A 52 4.68 5.59 4.60
N ARG A 53 4.13 4.94 5.64
CA ARG A 53 4.78 3.80 6.30
C ARG A 53 4.93 2.61 5.35
N ALA A 54 3.91 2.30 4.55
CA ALA A 54 3.94 1.18 3.62
C ALA A 54 4.98 1.38 2.51
N LEU A 55 5.03 2.58 1.93
CA LEU A 55 6.03 2.93 0.92
C LEU A 55 7.45 3.00 1.51
N ASP A 56 7.59 3.48 2.74
CA ASP A 56 8.90 3.53 3.43
C ASP A 56 9.41 2.11 3.75
N GLY A 57 8.52 1.17 4.11
CA GLY A 57 8.87 -0.22 4.34
C GLY A 57 9.15 -1.00 3.06
N ALA A 58 8.20 -1.01 2.11
CA ALA A 58 8.30 -1.77 0.87
C ALA A 58 9.29 -1.15 -0.14
N GLY A 59 9.35 0.18 -0.20
CA GLY A 59 10.15 0.92 -1.16
C GLY A 59 11.64 0.97 -0.84
N ARG A 60 12.05 0.72 0.41
CA ARG A 60 13.47 0.73 0.82
C ARG A 60 14.33 -0.21 -0.02
N ALA A 61 13.85 -1.44 -0.25
CA ALA A 61 14.54 -2.42 -1.10
C ALA A 61 14.52 -2.06 -2.59
N ALA A 62 13.61 -1.16 -3.00
CA ALA A 62 13.51 -0.64 -4.35
C ALA A 62 14.27 0.69 -4.54
N GLY A 63 15.06 1.12 -3.55
CA GLY A 63 15.78 2.39 -3.61
C GLY A 63 14.88 3.62 -3.48
N ILE A 64 13.76 3.51 -2.77
CA ILE A 64 12.85 4.63 -2.48
C ILE A 64 13.05 5.06 -1.02
N ALA A 65 13.22 6.36 -0.81
CA ALA A 65 13.28 6.98 0.50
C ALA A 65 12.10 7.93 0.67
N VAL A 66 11.24 7.66 1.65
CA VAL A 66 10.12 8.55 1.95
C VAL A 66 10.57 9.65 2.89
N VAL A 67 10.46 10.90 2.43
CA VAL A 67 11.00 12.08 3.11
C VAL A 67 9.91 12.96 3.69
N ASP A 68 10.22 13.64 4.80
CA ASP A 68 9.40 14.73 5.32
C ASP A 68 9.83 16.05 4.64
N PRO A 69 8.92 16.73 3.91
CA PRO A 69 9.26 17.93 3.16
C PRO A 69 9.71 19.10 4.04
N LYS A 70 9.41 19.10 5.35
CA LYS A 70 9.87 20.15 6.27
C LYS A 70 11.25 19.85 6.85
N ALA A 71 11.57 18.57 7.06
CA ALA A 71 12.83 18.17 7.70
C ALA A 71 13.94 17.89 6.69
N ASP A 72 13.60 17.31 5.54
CA ASP A 72 14.58 16.70 4.65
C ASP A 72 14.84 17.53 3.38
N GLY A 73 14.02 18.55 3.09
CA GLY A 73 14.14 19.42 1.92
C GLY A 73 13.34 18.94 0.70
N GLU A 74 13.84 19.17 -0.52
CA GLU A 74 13.10 18.90 -1.75
C GLU A 74 12.99 17.40 -2.07
N ALA A 75 11.81 16.96 -2.51
CA ALA A 75 11.56 15.59 -2.97
C ALA A 75 11.63 15.51 -4.50
N ASP A 76 12.04 14.35 -5.02
CA ASP A 76 12.13 14.07 -6.45
C ASP A 76 10.74 13.76 -7.05
N VAL A 77 9.86 13.13 -6.27
CA VAL A 77 8.49 12.75 -6.69
C VAL A 77 7.49 13.03 -5.58
N VAL A 78 6.29 13.48 -5.97
CA VAL A 78 5.15 13.62 -5.07
C VAL A 78 4.19 12.44 -5.26
N VAL A 79 3.96 11.68 -4.19
CA VAL A 79 2.87 10.71 -4.11
C VAL A 79 1.65 11.38 -3.48
N HIS A 80 0.61 11.64 -4.28
CA HIS A 80 -0.61 12.27 -3.82
C HIS A 80 -1.69 11.23 -3.53
N VAL A 81 -2.04 11.06 -2.26
CA VAL A 81 -3.01 10.07 -1.81
C VAL A 81 -4.42 10.65 -1.85
N LEU A 82 -5.32 9.91 -2.49
CA LEU A 82 -6.75 10.16 -2.52
C LEU A 82 -7.53 8.90 -2.14
N ALA A 83 -8.81 9.07 -1.83
CA ALA A 83 -9.71 7.97 -1.51
C ALA A 83 -11.07 8.23 -2.17
N GLU A 84 -11.61 7.22 -2.86
CA GLU A 84 -12.94 7.15 -3.49
C GLU A 84 -13.20 8.13 -4.66
N VAL A 85 -12.97 9.43 -4.42
CA VAL A 85 -13.25 10.54 -5.32
C VAL A 85 -12.14 11.59 -5.29
N VAL A 86 -11.94 12.23 -6.44
CA VAL A 86 -11.08 13.42 -6.56
C VAL A 86 -11.88 14.63 -6.06
N LYS A 87 -11.32 15.37 -5.12
CA LYS A 87 -11.88 16.65 -4.64
C LYS A 87 -11.11 17.83 -5.25
N PRO A 88 -11.67 19.06 -5.24
CA PRO A 88 -10.99 20.23 -5.78
C PRO A 88 -9.60 20.47 -5.16
N GLU A 89 -9.44 20.20 -3.87
CA GLU A 89 -8.17 20.33 -3.16
C GLU A 89 -7.12 19.34 -3.66
N ASP A 90 -7.55 18.16 -4.13
CA ASP A 90 -6.65 17.17 -4.73
C ASP A 90 -6.09 17.70 -6.06
N THR A 91 -6.95 18.21 -6.94
CA THR A 91 -6.53 18.81 -8.23
C THR A 91 -5.63 20.03 -8.00
N GLN A 92 -5.92 20.87 -7.00
CA GLN A 92 -5.10 22.02 -6.66
C GLN A 92 -3.70 21.60 -6.21
N ALA A 93 -3.58 20.63 -5.30
CA ALA A 93 -2.29 20.17 -4.80
C ALA A 93 -1.46 19.52 -5.92
N ILE A 94 -2.09 18.72 -6.77
CA ILE A 94 -1.45 18.10 -7.94
C ILE A 94 -0.98 19.16 -8.93
N GLY A 95 -1.82 20.16 -9.22
CA GLY A 95 -1.47 21.28 -10.10
C GLY A 95 -0.30 22.11 -9.56
N GLN A 96 -0.22 22.33 -8.24
CA GLN A 96 0.90 23.02 -7.60
C GLN A 96 2.21 22.24 -7.74
N ALA A 97 2.19 20.92 -7.54
CA ALA A 97 3.36 20.08 -7.75
C ALA A 97 3.81 20.10 -9.22
N ALA A 98 2.87 19.98 -10.15
CA ALA A 98 3.16 20.06 -11.59
C ALA A 98 3.74 21.42 -12.00
N ALA A 99 3.19 22.53 -11.48
CA ALA A 99 3.71 23.87 -11.73
C ALA A 99 5.13 24.08 -11.17
N ALA A 100 5.48 23.37 -10.10
CA ALA A 100 6.83 23.31 -9.56
C ALA A 100 7.76 22.34 -10.31
N GLY A 101 7.30 21.74 -11.43
CA GLY A 101 8.07 20.79 -12.23
C GLY A 101 8.28 19.43 -11.56
N ARG A 102 7.51 19.11 -10.51
CA ARG A 102 7.65 17.87 -9.75
C ARG A 102 6.72 16.79 -10.33
N PRO A 103 7.26 15.61 -10.74
CA PRO A 103 6.43 14.48 -11.12
C PRO A 103 5.48 14.07 -10.00
N VAL A 104 4.25 13.73 -10.37
CA VAL A 104 3.20 13.31 -9.43
C VAL A 104 2.72 11.92 -9.80
N LEU A 105 2.67 11.03 -8.80
CA LEU A 105 1.94 9.77 -8.84
C LEU A 105 0.76 9.87 -7.89
N ALA A 106 -0.46 9.73 -8.40
CA ALA A 106 -1.64 9.62 -7.54
C ALA A 106 -1.79 8.19 -7.01
N VAL A 107 -2.23 8.04 -5.76
CA VAL A 107 -2.54 6.75 -5.17
C VAL A 107 -3.99 6.76 -4.71
N LEU A 108 -4.83 5.91 -5.32
CA LEU A 108 -6.17 5.62 -4.83
C LEU A 108 -6.06 4.63 -3.67
N ASN A 109 -5.92 5.15 -2.46
CA ASN A 109 -5.86 4.33 -1.25
C ASN A 109 -7.26 3.83 -0.86
N LYS A 110 -7.29 2.77 -0.05
CA LYS A 110 -8.49 2.01 0.32
C LYS A 110 -9.15 1.35 -0.90
N ALA A 111 -8.33 0.78 -1.76
CA ALA A 111 -8.75 0.10 -2.97
C ALA A 111 -9.69 -1.09 -2.69
N ASP A 112 -9.62 -1.66 -1.50
CA ASP A 112 -10.54 -2.68 -0.98
C ASP A 112 -12.00 -2.20 -0.89
N LEU A 113 -12.23 -0.89 -0.81
CA LEU A 113 -13.56 -0.29 -0.83
C LEU A 113 -14.08 -0.05 -2.25
N ALA A 114 -13.28 -0.32 -3.29
CA ALA A 114 -13.74 -0.21 -4.66
C ALA A 114 -14.55 -1.46 -5.06
N GLY A 115 -15.76 -1.27 -5.58
CA GLY A 115 -16.62 -2.36 -6.03
C GLY A 115 -17.42 -3.03 -4.90
N SER A 116 -18.13 -4.10 -5.24
CA SER A 116 -18.97 -4.84 -4.28
C SER A 116 -18.22 -6.04 -3.71
N LEU A 117 -18.31 -6.24 -2.39
CA LEU A 117 -17.84 -7.46 -1.72
C LEU A 117 -18.74 -8.68 -1.99
N SER A 118 -19.94 -8.47 -2.56
CA SER A 118 -20.95 -9.52 -2.79
C SER A 118 -20.65 -10.50 -3.93
N GLY A 119 -19.45 -10.46 -4.53
CA GLY A 119 -19.01 -11.41 -5.55
C GLY A 119 -19.71 -11.31 -6.91
N ARG A 120 -20.63 -10.36 -7.11
CA ARG A 120 -21.22 -10.05 -8.43
C ARG A 120 -20.43 -8.93 -9.11
N GLY A 121 -19.58 -9.30 -10.05
CA GLY A 121 -18.74 -8.38 -10.84
C GLY A 121 -17.25 -8.64 -10.66
N ASP A 122 -16.43 -7.76 -11.24
CA ASP A 122 -14.98 -7.76 -11.06
C ASP A 122 -14.64 -7.49 -9.58
N GLY A 123 -13.77 -8.31 -8.98
CA GLY A 123 -13.40 -8.19 -7.57
C GLY A 123 -12.71 -6.84 -7.24
N PRO A 124 -12.57 -6.47 -5.94
CA PRO A 124 -12.19 -5.12 -5.55
C PRO A 124 -10.93 -4.56 -6.21
N ALA A 125 -9.91 -5.40 -6.41
CA ALA A 125 -8.69 -4.98 -7.07
C ALA A 125 -8.89 -4.57 -8.54
N ALA A 126 -9.78 -5.25 -9.27
CA ALA A 126 -10.10 -4.90 -10.66
C ALA A 126 -10.98 -3.65 -10.73
N ALA A 127 -11.97 -3.52 -9.84
CA ALA A 127 -12.77 -2.30 -9.70
C ALA A 127 -11.89 -1.08 -9.35
N ALA A 128 -10.92 -1.24 -8.44
CA ALA A 128 -9.98 -0.19 -8.08
C ALA A 128 -9.09 0.23 -9.25
N ARG A 129 -8.59 -0.72 -10.06
CA ARG A 129 -7.83 -0.42 -11.28
C ARG A 129 -8.65 0.35 -12.30
N ALA A 130 -9.88 -0.10 -12.58
CA ALA A 130 -10.78 0.62 -13.48
C ALA A 130 -11.04 2.05 -13.00
N ARG A 131 -11.22 2.23 -11.68
CA ARG A 131 -11.39 3.54 -11.06
C ARG A 131 -10.14 4.40 -11.16
N CYS A 132 -8.94 3.83 -11.00
CA CYS A 132 -7.68 4.54 -11.21
C CYS A 132 -7.56 5.05 -12.64
N THR A 133 -7.87 4.22 -13.65
CA THR A 133 -7.87 4.65 -15.05
C THR A 133 -8.81 5.83 -15.30
N GLU A 134 -10.04 5.75 -14.78
CA GLU A 134 -11.03 6.82 -14.92
C GLU A 134 -10.57 8.13 -14.27
N LEU A 135 -10.09 8.06 -13.03
CA LEU A 135 -9.66 9.24 -12.28
C LEU A 135 -8.34 9.80 -12.82
N SER A 136 -7.43 8.96 -13.26
CA SER A 136 -6.17 9.36 -13.91
C SER A 136 -6.44 10.19 -15.16
N ALA A 137 -7.38 9.75 -16.02
CA ALA A 137 -7.78 10.50 -17.21
C ALA A 137 -8.39 11.88 -16.85
N ARG A 138 -9.10 11.99 -15.72
CA ARG A 138 -9.71 13.25 -15.26
C ARG A 138 -8.70 14.24 -14.68
N VAL A 139 -7.68 13.74 -13.97
CA VAL A 139 -6.71 14.58 -13.25
C VAL A 139 -5.44 14.83 -14.06
N GLY A 140 -5.17 13.99 -15.07
CA GLY A 140 -4.01 14.12 -15.96
C GLY A 140 -2.69 13.62 -15.35
N VAL A 141 -2.74 12.78 -14.31
CA VAL A 141 -1.55 12.16 -13.70
C VAL A 141 -1.72 10.64 -13.58
N PRO A 142 -0.64 9.85 -13.66
CA PRO A 142 -0.69 8.41 -13.40
C PRO A 142 -1.32 8.12 -12.03
N MET A 143 -2.09 7.03 -11.94
CA MET A 143 -2.76 6.65 -10.70
C MET A 143 -2.70 5.15 -10.47
N GLU A 144 -2.29 4.74 -9.27
CA GLU A 144 -2.26 3.34 -8.85
C GLU A 144 -3.17 3.07 -7.64
N PRO A 145 -3.85 1.91 -7.58
CA PRO A 145 -4.65 1.54 -6.44
C PRO A 145 -3.78 0.96 -5.32
N MET A 146 -4.11 1.30 -4.07
CA MET A 146 -3.44 0.74 -2.90
C MET A 146 -4.44 0.39 -1.80
N THR A 147 -4.19 -0.72 -1.11
CA THR A 147 -4.80 -1.00 0.21
C THR A 147 -3.73 -0.91 1.28
N GLY A 148 -3.56 0.29 1.86
CA GLY A 148 -2.45 0.58 2.76
C GLY A 148 -2.37 -0.32 3.99
N LEU A 149 -3.51 -0.73 4.56
CA LEU A 149 -3.52 -1.63 5.73
C LEU A 149 -3.01 -3.03 5.40
N LEU A 150 -3.31 -3.55 4.21
CA LEU A 150 -2.77 -4.83 3.76
C LEU A 150 -1.26 -4.74 3.50
N ALA A 151 -0.79 -3.62 2.93
CA ALA A 151 0.64 -3.40 2.72
C ALA A 151 1.39 -3.38 4.07
N LEU A 152 0.88 -2.66 5.05
CA LEU A 152 1.49 -2.62 6.38
C LEU A 152 1.46 -3.97 7.08
N THR A 153 0.33 -4.66 7.04
CA THR A 153 0.23 -5.98 7.69
C THR A 153 1.18 -6.99 7.06
N ALA A 154 1.34 -6.96 5.74
CA ALA A 154 2.29 -7.84 5.05
C ALA A 154 3.75 -7.54 5.42
N LEU A 155 4.07 -6.29 5.79
CA LEU A 155 5.41 -5.87 6.21
C LEU A 155 5.68 -6.13 7.70
N ASP A 156 4.72 -5.81 8.56
CA ASP A 156 4.87 -5.83 10.02
C ASP A 156 4.52 -7.22 10.63
N ASP A 157 3.93 -8.13 9.85
CA ASP A 157 3.29 -9.39 10.29
C ASP A 157 2.11 -9.14 11.26
N LEU A 158 1.42 -10.21 11.64
CA LEU A 158 0.42 -10.24 12.69
C LEU A 158 0.98 -10.97 13.91
N ASP A 159 0.57 -10.54 15.10
CA ASP A 159 0.90 -11.30 16.30
C ASP A 159 0.12 -12.62 16.39
N SER A 160 0.56 -13.49 17.32
CA SER A 160 -0.06 -14.80 17.53
C SER A 160 -1.55 -14.72 17.90
N THR A 161 -1.99 -13.65 18.56
CA THR A 161 -3.40 -13.49 18.97
C THR A 161 -4.27 -13.27 17.74
N LEU A 162 -3.84 -12.40 16.83
CA LEU A 162 -4.57 -12.15 15.58
C LEU A 162 -4.54 -13.38 14.66
N TRP A 163 -3.41 -14.11 14.59
CA TRP A 163 -3.33 -15.36 13.85
C TRP A 163 -4.27 -16.45 14.39
N THR A 164 -4.33 -16.61 15.72
CA THR A 164 -5.26 -17.55 16.36
C THR A 164 -6.71 -17.15 16.11
N ALA A 165 -7.04 -15.86 16.19
CA ALA A 165 -8.39 -15.36 15.93
C ALA A 165 -8.84 -15.60 14.48
N LEU A 166 -7.97 -15.33 13.49
CA LEU A 166 -8.26 -15.62 12.09
C LEU A 166 -8.47 -17.12 11.84
N SER A 167 -7.67 -17.97 12.49
CA SER A 167 -7.81 -19.43 12.40
C SER A 167 -9.12 -19.91 13.04
N ALA A 168 -9.51 -19.34 14.19
CA ALA A 168 -10.77 -19.66 14.86
C ALA A 168 -11.99 -19.25 14.03
N LEU A 169 -11.97 -18.05 13.43
CA LEU A 169 -13.02 -17.59 12.50
C LEU A 169 -13.09 -18.48 11.25
N ALA A 170 -11.95 -18.98 10.75
CA ALA A 170 -11.93 -19.88 9.61
C ALA A 170 -12.55 -21.25 9.92
N ALA A 171 -12.31 -21.76 11.13
CA ALA A 171 -12.85 -23.04 11.61
C ALA A 171 -14.35 -22.97 11.95
N ASP A 172 -14.88 -21.77 12.26
CA ASP A 172 -16.30 -21.57 12.53
C ASP A 172 -17.13 -21.49 11.23
N PRO A 173 -18.08 -22.43 11.01
CA PRO A 173 -18.99 -22.38 9.85
C PRO A 173 -19.88 -21.13 9.84
N GLY A 174 -20.23 -20.59 11.02
CA GLY A 174 -21.12 -19.44 11.18
C GLY A 174 -20.46 -18.09 10.85
N ALA A 175 -19.13 -18.02 10.91
CA ALA A 175 -18.38 -16.78 10.73
C ALA A 175 -18.44 -16.20 9.31
N THR A 176 -18.97 -16.90 8.30
CA THR A 176 -19.09 -16.28 6.95
C THR A 176 -20.07 -15.11 6.95
N ALA A 177 -21.18 -15.25 7.67
CA ALA A 177 -22.23 -14.23 7.73
C ALA A 177 -21.76 -12.92 8.40
N CYS A 178 -20.71 -12.98 9.24
CA CYS A 178 -20.21 -11.77 9.90
C CYS A 178 -19.44 -10.83 8.96
N PHE A 179 -19.05 -11.29 7.77
CA PHE A 179 -18.34 -10.49 6.77
C PHE A 179 -19.26 -9.90 5.68
N GLU A 180 -20.50 -10.37 5.58
CA GLU A 180 -21.50 -9.82 4.65
C GLU A 180 -22.12 -8.50 5.15
N GLY A 181 -21.86 -8.14 6.39
CA GLY A 181 -22.39 -6.95 7.06
C GLY A 181 -21.42 -5.78 7.16
N SER A 182 -21.76 -4.82 8.01
CA SER A 182 -20.90 -3.68 8.35
C SER A 182 -19.88 -4.05 9.44
N PHE A 183 -18.95 -3.14 9.72
CA PHE A 183 -18.07 -3.20 10.91
C PHE A 183 -18.86 -3.51 12.20
N ALA A 184 -20.01 -2.88 12.39
CA ALA A 184 -20.86 -3.11 13.55
C ALA A 184 -21.42 -4.54 13.57
N GLY A 185 -21.76 -5.09 12.40
CA GLY A 185 -22.18 -6.49 12.25
C GLY A 185 -21.08 -7.45 12.67
N PHE A 186 -19.84 -7.23 12.22
CA PHE A 186 -18.69 -8.05 12.63
C PHE A 186 -18.44 -7.99 14.15
N LEU A 187 -18.54 -6.80 14.75
CA LEU A 187 -18.34 -6.60 16.19
C LEU A 187 -19.47 -7.16 17.07
N ALA A 188 -20.69 -7.23 16.54
CA ALA A 188 -21.85 -7.77 17.25
C ALA A 188 -22.06 -9.28 17.02
N ALA A 189 -21.38 -9.88 16.04
CA ALA A 189 -21.56 -11.28 15.69
C ALA A 189 -21.24 -12.23 16.86
N ASP A 190 -21.97 -13.33 16.95
CA ASP A 190 -21.69 -14.42 17.88
C ASP A 190 -20.68 -15.38 17.21
N VAL A 191 -19.40 -15.08 17.36
CA VAL A 191 -18.27 -15.79 16.75
C VAL A 191 -17.21 -16.10 17.82
N PRO A 192 -16.37 -17.13 17.65
CA PRO A 192 -15.44 -17.60 18.69
C PRO A 192 -14.18 -16.71 18.83
N VAL A 193 -14.35 -15.38 18.77
CA VAL A 193 -13.30 -14.39 18.95
C VAL A 193 -13.79 -13.27 19.87
N PRO A 194 -13.05 -12.95 20.96
CA PRO A 194 -13.38 -11.87 21.87
C PRO A 194 -13.58 -10.50 21.16
N PRO A 195 -14.50 -9.65 21.64
CA PRO A 195 -14.78 -8.34 21.02
C PRO A 195 -13.54 -7.43 20.85
N ASP A 196 -12.67 -7.38 21.85
CA ASP A 196 -11.42 -6.62 21.82
C ASP A 196 -10.46 -7.12 20.74
N VAL A 197 -10.36 -8.44 20.55
CA VAL A 197 -9.56 -9.03 19.46
C VAL A 197 -10.18 -8.72 18.10
N ARG A 198 -11.51 -8.72 17.99
CA ARG A 198 -12.20 -8.29 16.75
C ARG A 198 -11.96 -6.83 16.42
N HIS A 199 -11.94 -5.94 17.42
CA HIS A 199 -11.55 -4.55 17.21
C HIS A 199 -10.12 -4.44 16.66
N ARG A 200 -9.17 -5.17 17.24
CA ARG A 200 -7.78 -5.19 16.78
C ARG A 200 -7.64 -5.73 15.35
N LEU A 201 -8.41 -6.76 14.98
CA LEU A 201 -8.48 -7.25 13.61
C LEU A 201 -8.93 -6.15 12.64
N LEU A 202 -10.00 -5.41 12.99
CA LEU A 202 -10.48 -4.30 12.16
C LEU A 202 -9.47 -3.14 12.06
N GLU A 203 -8.77 -2.82 13.14
CA GLU A 203 -7.73 -1.79 13.11
C GLU A 203 -6.53 -2.17 12.25
N THR A 204 -6.20 -3.46 12.20
CA THR A 204 -5.00 -3.96 11.52
C THR A 204 -5.25 -4.30 10.05
N LEU A 205 -6.32 -5.05 9.78
CA LEU A 205 -6.63 -5.62 8.47
C LEU A 205 -7.86 -5.00 7.79
N ASP A 206 -8.67 -4.24 8.53
CA ASP A 206 -10.03 -3.91 8.14
C ASP A 206 -10.91 -5.18 7.97
N LEU A 207 -12.20 -5.00 7.68
CA LEU A 207 -13.15 -6.07 7.42
C LEU A 207 -12.75 -6.86 6.18
N PHE A 208 -12.31 -6.18 5.12
CA PHE A 208 -11.86 -6.82 3.89
C PHE A 208 -10.65 -7.73 4.11
N GLY A 209 -9.59 -7.23 4.77
CA GLY A 209 -8.40 -8.03 5.05
C GLY A 209 -8.69 -9.20 5.98
N THR A 210 -9.57 -9.00 6.96
CA THR A 210 -10.01 -10.07 7.87
C THR A 210 -10.74 -11.17 7.08
N ALA A 211 -11.71 -10.80 6.24
CA ALA A 211 -12.46 -11.74 5.40
C ALA A 211 -11.53 -12.49 4.42
N LEU A 212 -10.57 -11.78 3.81
CA LEU A 212 -9.59 -12.34 2.89
C LEU A 212 -8.69 -13.37 3.58
N ALA A 213 -8.19 -13.07 4.78
CA ALA A 213 -7.36 -13.97 5.56
C ALA A 213 -8.14 -15.22 6.03
N VAL A 214 -9.38 -15.04 6.49
CA VAL A 214 -10.27 -16.16 6.87
C VAL A 214 -10.56 -17.07 5.68
N ALA A 215 -10.87 -16.50 4.51
CA ALA A 215 -11.09 -17.27 3.28
C ALA A 215 -9.83 -18.05 2.87
N ALA A 216 -8.64 -17.45 3.04
CA ALA A 216 -7.37 -18.11 2.77
C ALA A 216 -7.10 -19.28 3.74
N PHE A 217 -7.38 -19.13 5.03
CA PHE A 217 -7.25 -20.23 6.00
C PHE A 217 -8.20 -21.39 5.69
N ARG A 218 -9.44 -21.09 5.25
CA ARG A 218 -10.39 -22.12 4.80
C ARG A 218 -9.91 -22.90 3.58
N GLN A 219 -9.04 -22.29 2.76
CA GLN A 219 -8.35 -22.96 1.65
C GLN A 219 -7.09 -23.75 2.08
N GLY A 220 -6.81 -23.84 3.39
CA GLY A 220 -5.64 -24.52 3.93
C GLY A 220 -4.33 -23.75 3.78
N ARG A 221 -4.38 -22.42 3.56
CA ARG A 221 -3.16 -21.62 3.45
C ARG A 221 -2.47 -21.42 4.80
N THR A 222 -1.14 -21.39 4.77
CA THR A 222 -0.31 -21.06 5.94
C THR A 222 -0.26 -19.55 6.19
N PRO A 223 0.12 -19.09 7.40
CA PRO A 223 0.28 -17.66 7.69
C PRO A 223 1.18 -16.93 6.69
N ALA A 224 2.32 -17.51 6.32
CA ALA A 224 3.23 -16.93 5.32
C ALA A 224 2.58 -16.78 3.93
N GLN A 225 1.75 -17.74 3.53
CA GLN A 225 0.99 -17.65 2.27
C GLN A 225 -0.13 -16.60 2.35
N VAL A 226 -0.71 -16.39 3.54
CA VAL A 226 -1.65 -15.28 3.79
C VAL A 226 -0.94 -13.94 3.67
N LEU A 227 0.21 -13.72 4.33
CA LEU A 227 0.98 -12.49 4.19
C LEU A 227 1.36 -12.20 2.74
N THR A 228 1.79 -13.23 1.99
CA THR A 228 2.07 -13.11 0.55
C THR A 228 0.83 -12.69 -0.26
N LEU A 229 -0.35 -13.19 0.11
CA LEU A 229 -1.61 -12.79 -0.49
C LEU A 229 -1.96 -11.34 -0.15
N LEU A 230 -1.84 -10.94 1.12
CA LEU A 230 -2.09 -9.56 1.55
C LEU A 230 -1.17 -8.57 0.84
N HIS A 231 0.13 -8.90 0.74
CA HIS A 231 1.12 -8.11 0.01
C HIS A 231 0.69 -7.88 -1.44
N ARG A 232 0.34 -8.97 -2.14
CA ARG A 232 -0.12 -8.91 -3.53
C ARG A 232 -1.41 -8.09 -3.70
N MET A 233 -2.36 -8.26 -2.79
CA MET A 233 -3.64 -7.55 -2.83
C MET A 233 -3.52 -6.09 -2.40
N SER A 234 -2.44 -5.71 -1.72
CA SER A 234 -2.20 -4.34 -1.29
C SER A 234 -1.89 -3.37 -2.44
N GLY A 235 -1.41 -3.87 -3.58
CA GLY A 235 -1.00 -3.03 -4.71
C GLY A 235 0.29 -2.24 -4.50
N VAL A 236 1.05 -2.48 -3.43
CA VAL A 236 2.28 -1.72 -3.13
C VAL A 236 3.41 -1.91 -4.15
N ASP A 237 3.41 -3.02 -4.88
CA ASP A 237 4.35 -3.33 -5.97
C ASP A 237 3.80 -3.02 -7.38
N GLY A 238 2.64 -2.34 -7.45
CA GLY A 238 1.87 -2.07 -8.67
C GLY A 238 2.66 -1.38 -9.78
#